data_AF-A0A925WYU3-F1
#
_entry.id   AF-A0A925WYU3-F1
#
_cell.length_a   1.000
_cell.length_b   1.000
_cell.length_c   1.000
_cell.angle_alpha   90.00
_cell.angle_beta   90.00
_cell.angle_gamma   90.00
#
_symmetry.space_group_name_H-M   'P 1'
#
loop_
_entity.id
_entity.type
_entity.pdbx_description
1 polymer ?
#
loop_
_entity_poly.entity_id
_entity_poly.type
_entity_poly.pdbx_seq_one_letter_code
_entity_poly.pdbx_strand_id
1 'polypeptide(L)'
;MGILRPVLVALDSSAVGNLARDTHCAGTAEQVAAHAIREKFVNGSLIPILTLHQIGELVAHNDSAVVSERLALLSQLPHVAFVQSLKHKGHVGSIIDIGAAEVQAIYLERLRDPADIAEFAKLKFLAFDTGRRLVAQFEGVLPELKIRLAEMRQRDRAVSSLVHVDVFKNRHQSLRKAFQDVVGFRKDTIAAASEFARKLASELGAHADKKAGDPSRLAREFAQDMRPRFAKLARSEQPVLETLCAHYNVDVRAVSLDMSVEDFCWMGVFQRQLEILVETLGLPVRLTEHDVSSRMMPSWIVRREIFHARRAATRAAGSDLSDDYLAALACYADLTVVDKRTHAYLTQRISKCGPLRSCLRQFTKVRNTSDLAQQLSELA
;
A
#
# COMPACT_ATOMS: atom_id res chain seq x y z
N MET A 1 -6.36 -36.14 -18.28
CA MET A 1 -6.16 -35.61 -16.91
C MET A 1 -5.79 -34.15 -17.04
N GLY A 2 -6.71 -33.23 -16.71
CA GLY A 2 -6.39 -31.80 -16.67
C GLY A 2 -5.45 -31.53 -15.50
N ILE A 3 -4.37 -30.80 -15.75
CA ILE A 3 -3.49 -30.31 -14.68
C ILE A 3 -4.32 -29.32 -13.86
N LEU A 4 -4.65 -29.68 -12.60
CA LEU A 4 -5.27 -28.75 -11.67
C LEU A 4 -4.28 -27.61 -11.40
N ARG A 5 -4.63 -26.39 -11.80
CA ARG A 5 -3.84 -25.20 -11.52
C ARG A 5 -4.13 -24.78 -10.07
N PRO A 6 -3.12 -24.66 -9.20
CA PRO A 6 -3.34 -24.18 -7.83
C PRO A 6 -3.83 -22.74 -7.85
N VAL A 7 -4.77 -22.41 -6.95
CA VAL A 7 -5.35 -21.07 -6.79
C VAL A 7 -4.55 -20.29 -5.76
N LEU A 8 -4.00 -19.15 -6.15
CA LEU A 8 -3.28 -18.24 -5.25
C LEU A 8 -4.27 -17.36 -4.49
N VAL A 9 -4.18 -17.37 -3.17
CA VAL A 9 -5.10 -16.60 -2.31
C VAL A 9 -4.35 -15.64 -1.40
N ALA A 10 -4.66 -14.35 -1.47
CA ALA A 10 -4.15 -13.34 -0.54
C ALA A 10 -5.18 -13.15 0.58
N LEU A 11 -4.80 -13.44 1.82
CA LEU A 11 -5.66 -13.29 3.00
C LEU A 11 -5.23 -12.07 3.81
N ASP A 12 -6.20 -11.30 4.30
CA ASP A 12 -5.93 -10.27 5.30
C ASP A 12 -5.52 -10.90 6.64
N SER A 13 -4.86 -10.11 7.48
CA SER A 13 -4.38 -10.62 8.78
C SER A 13 -5.52 -11.05 9.71
N SER A 14 -6.73 -10.52 9.51
CA SER A 14 -7.91 -10.92 10.27
C SER A 14 -8.41 -12.31 9.88
N ALA A 15 -8.48 -12.64 8.59
CA ALA A 15 -8.85 -13.97 8.11
C ALA A 15 -7.83 -15.03 8.54
N VAL A 16 -6.53 -14.73 8.44
CA VAL A 16 -5.47 -15.64 8.93
C VAL A 16 -5.60 -15.84 10.44
N GLY A 17 -5.86 -14.77 11.20
CA GLY A 17 -6.07 -14.85 12.64
C GLY A 17 -7.30 -15.68 13.04
N ASN A 18 -8.42 -15.50 12.34
CA ASN A 18 -9.63 -16.28 12.57
C ASN A 18 -9.39 -17.76 12.23
N LEU A 19 -8.75 -18.05 11.09
CA LEU A 19 -8.42 -19.43 10.70
C LEU A 19 -7.52 -20.13 11.73
N ALA A 20 -6.50 -19.42 12.24
CA ALA A 20 -5.61 -19.96 13.28
C ALA A 20 -6.38 -20.30 14.56
N ARG A 21 -7.21 -19.38 15.04
CA ARG A 21 -8.05 -19.57 16.24
C ARG A 21 -9.05 -20.72 16.06
N ASP A 22 -9.81 -20.70 14.97
CA ASP A 22 -10.95 -21.58 14.76
C ASP A 22 -10.51 -23.04 14.53
N THR A 23 -9.24 -23.27 14.18
CA THR A 23 -8.64 -24.61 14.11
C THR A 23 -8.64 -25.34 15.46
N HIS A 24 -8.68 -24.60 16.58
CA HIS A 24 -8.59 -25.15 17.93
C HIS A 24 -9.93 -25.10 18.71
N CYS A 25 -10.97 -24.48 18.15
CA CYS A 25 -12.28 -24.36 18.79
C CYS A 25 -13.14 -25.59 18.53
N ALA A 26 -13.18 -26.55 19.46
CA ALA A 26 -13.89 -27.82 19.25
C ALA A 26 -15.42 -27.67 19.06
N GLY A 27 -15.97 -28.38 18.07
CA GLY A 27 -17.40 -28.62 17.90
C GLY A 27 -18.21 -27.51 17.23
N THR A 28 -17.57 -26.50 16.65
CA THR A 28 -18.25 -25.39 15.97
C THR A 28 -18.27 -25.56 14.45
N ALA A 29 -19.20 -24.88 13.77
CA ALA A 29 -19.22 -24.82 12.31
C ALA A 29 -17.93 -24.20 11.75
N GLU A 30 -17.38 -23.22 12.47
CA GLU A 30 -16.12 -22.56 12.16
C GLU A 30 -14.93 -23.54 12.18
N GLN A 31 -14.93 -24.53 13.08
CA GLN A 31 -13.89 -25.56 13.13
C GLN A 31 -13.92 -26.44 11.88
N VAL A 32 -15.12 -26.89 11.49
CA VAL A 32 -15.31 -27.69 10.28
C VAL A 32 -14.83 -26.91 9.05
N ALA A 33 -15.21 -25.63 8.95
CA ALA A 33 -14.77 -24.75 7.89
C ALA A 33 -13.24 -24.54 7.90
N ALA A 34 -12.64 -24.33 9.07
CA ALA A 34 -11.18 -24.18 9.22
C ALA A 34 -10.44 -25.43 8.73
N HIS A 35 -10.92 -26.62 9.12
CA HIS A 35 -10.33 -27.89 8.66
C HIS A 35 -10.47 -28.07 7.14
N ALA A 36 -11.63 -27.75 6.55
CA ALA A 36 -11.81 -27.83 5.10
C ALA A 36 -10.85 -26.89 4.34
N ILE A 37 -10.65 -25.66 4.82
CA ILE A 37 -9.66 -24.73 4.24
C ILE A 37 -8.24 -25.29 4.40
N ARG A 38 -7.90 -25.82 5.57
CA ARG A 38 -6.58 -26.41 5.82
C ARG A 38 -6.31 -27.61 4.92
N GLU A 39 -7.28 -28.48 4.68
CA GLU A 39 -7.16 -29.60 3.75
C GLU A 39 -6.84 -29.10 2.34
N LYS A 40 -7.49 -28.02 1.89
CA LYS A 40 -7.20 -27.37 0.60
C LYS A 40 -5.80 -26.75 0.52
N PHE A 41 -5.28 -26.21 1.62
CA PHE A 41 -3.88 -25.77 1.67
C PHE A 41 -2.90 -26.94 1.68
N VAL A 42 -3.23 -28.02 2.40
CA VAL A 42 -2.36 -29.20 2.51
C VAL A 42 -2.25 -29.94 1.19
N ASN A 43 -3.36 -30.08 0.45
CA ASN A 43 -3.38 -30.75 -0.85
C ASN A 43 -2.91 -29.86 -2.01
N GLY A 44 -2.59 -28.58 -1.73
CA GLY A 44 -2.07 -27.63 -2.72
C GLY A 44 -3.09 -27.08 -3.71
N SER A 45 -4.40 -27.36 -3.54
CA SER A 45 -5.45 -26.74 -4.36
C SER A 45 -5.55 -25.23 -4.13
N LEU A 46 -5.26 -24.79 -2.90
CA LEU A 46 -5.10 -23.40 -2.52
C LEU A 46 -3.67 -23.16 -2.04
N ILE A 47 -3.07 -22.04 -2.43
CA ILE A 47 -1.75 -21.63 -1.95
C ILE A 47 -1.85 -20.18 -1.45
N PRO A 48 -1.63 -19.91 -0.15
CA PRO A 48 -1.66 -18.54 0.33
C PRO A 48 -0.43 -17.77 -0.18
N ILE A 49 -0.64 -16.52 -0.59
CA ILE A 49 0.44 -15.59 -0.93
C ILE A 49 0.68 -14.60 0.22
N LEU A 50 1.94 -14.47 0.62
CA LEU A 50 2.37 -13.61 1.71
C LEU A 50 3.35 -12.52 1.25
N THR A 51 3.28 -11.38 1.92
CA THR A 51 4.20 -10.25 1.80
C THR A 51 4.79 -9.91 3.14
N LEU A 52 5.91 -9.18 3.15
CA LEU A 52 6.53 -8.68 4.38
C LEU A 52 5.54 -7.84 5.22
N HIS A 53 4.63 -7.11 4.57
CA HIS A 53 3.58 -6.34 5.25
C HIS A 53 2.59 -7.24 5.99
N GLN A 54 2.09 -8.30 5.33
CA GLN A 54 1.20 -9.28 5.97
C GLN A 54 1.91 -10.01 7.12
N ILE A 55 3.17 -10.43 6.94
CA ILE A 55 3.95 -11.02 8.04
C ILE A 55 4.08 -10.03 9.20
N GLY A 56 4.39 -8.77 8.89
CA GLY A 56 4.47 -7.72 9.89
C GLY A 56 3.16 -7.51 10.66
N GLU A 57 2.01 -7.64 9.99
CA GLU A 57 0.71 -7.60 10.66
C GLU A 57 0.48 -8.77 11.61
N LEU A 58 0.80 -9.98 11.16
CA LEU A 58 0.59 -11.20 11.93
C LEU A 58 1.39 -11.21 13.23
N VAL A 59 2.65 -10.74 13.17
CA VAL A 59 3.58 -10.79 14.31
C VAL A 59 3.45 -9.64 15.29
N ALA A 60 2.87 -8.52 14.89
CA ALA A 60 2.81 -7.33 15.74
C ALA A 60 1.51 -7.23 16.56
N HIS A 61 0.96 -8.39 16.94
CA HIS A 61 -0.03 -8.51 18.01
C HIS A 61 0.67 -8.49 19.38
N ASN A 62 0.04 -7.88 20.39
CA ASN A 62 0.64 -7.74 21.72
C ASN A 62 0.67 -9.06 22.51
N ASP A 63 -0.28 -9.95 22.23
CA ASP A 63 -0.31 -11.29 22.82
C ASP A 63 0.61 -12.25 22.05
N SER A 64 1.65 -12.73 22.73
CA SER A 64 2.62 -13.69 22.19
C SER A 64 2.01 -15.05 21.87
N ALA A 65 0.96 -15.49 22.57
CA ALA A 65 0.28 -16.74 22.25
C ALA A 65 -0.41 -16.65 20.89
N VAL A 66 -1.13 -15.54 20.64
CA VAL A 66 -1.77 -15.27 19.34
C VAL A 66 -0.75 -15.21 18.20
N VAL A 67 0.42 -14.59 18.43
CA VAL A 67 1.50 -14.57 17.43
C VAL A 67 2.02 -15.98 17.16
N SER A 68 2.24 -16.77 18.22
CA SER A 68 2.70 -18.14 18.12
C SER A 68 1.73 -19.02 17.32
N GLU A 69 0.43 -18.93 17.60
CA GLU A 69 -0.62 -19.67 16.89
C GLU A 69 -0.66 -19.32 15.40
N ARG A 70 -0.56 -18.03 15.05
CA ARG A 70 -0.53 -17.58 13.65
C ARG A 70 0.70 -18.10 12.91
N LEU A 71 1.88 -18.03 13.53
CA LEU A 71 3.11 -18.55 12.94
C LEU A 71 3.11 -20.08 12.87
N ALA A 72 2.49 -20.77 13.84
CA ALA A 72 2.32 -22.21 13.83
C ALA A 72 1.39 -22.67 12.69
N LEU A 73 0.29 -21.94 12.44
CA LEU A 73 -0.56 -22.21 11.27
C LEU A 73 0.26 -22.09 9.98
N LEU A 74 1.01 -21.00 9.81
CA LEU A 74 1.83 -20.79 8.62
C LEU A 74 2.91 -21.87 8.48
N SER A 75 3.62 -22.22 9.55
CA SER A 75 4.74 -23.18 9.51
C SER A 75 4.31 -24.60 9.14
N GLN A 76 3.04 -24.94 9.34
CA GLN A 76 2.44 -26.23 8.98
C GLN A 76 2.03 -26.34 7.52
N LEU A 77 2.02 -25.24 6.76
CA LEU A 77 1.60 -25.26 5.35
C LEU A 77 2.69 -25.87 4.47
N PRO A 78 2.38 -26.91 3.66
CA PRO A 78 3.37 -27.54 2.78
C PRO A 78 3.74 -26.64 1.59
N HIS A 79 2.82 -25.79 1.16
CA HIS A 79 3.00 -24.88 0.04
C HIS A 79 2.55 -23.47 0.43
N VAL A 80 3.44 -22.51 0.30
CA VAL A 80 3.19 -21.08 0.49
C VAL A 80 3.82 -20.33 -0.66
N ALA A 81 3.09 -19.39 -1.22
CA ALA A 81 3.64 -18.40 -2.14
C ALA A 81 4.05 -17.16 -1.36
N PHE A 82 5.07 -16.46 -1.83
CA PHE A 82 5.46 -15.19 -1.24
C PHE A 82 6.03 -14.25 -2.28
N VAL A 83 5.89 -12.96 -2.01
CA VAL A 83 6.66 -11.94 -2.72
C VAL A 83 8.11 -12.11 -2.29
N GLN A 84 8.98 -12.47 -3.21
CA GLN A 84 10.41 -12.58 -2.99
C GLN A 84 11.07 -11.20 -3.11
N SER A 85 12.06 -10.95 -2.26
CA SER A 85 12.89 -9.76 -2.41
C SER A 85 13.75 -9.85 -3.67
N LEU A 86 13.69 -8.82 -4.52
CA LEU A 86 14.55 -8.73 -5.70
C LEU A 86 16.00 -8.42 -5.34
N LYS A 87 16.23 -7.77 -4.20
CA LYS A 87 17.57 -7.47 -3.68
C LYS A 87 18.19 -8.64 -2.92
N HIS A 88 17.36 -9.39 -2.18
CA HIS A 88 17.80 -10.50 -1.32
C HIS A 88 17.05 -11.79 -1.67
N LYS A 89 17.54 -12.53 -2.68
CA LYS A 89 16.91 -13.78 -3.12
C LYS A 89 16.71 -14.75 -1.96
N GLY A 90 15.54 -15.39 -1.94
CA GLY A 90 15.12 -16.30 -0.87
C GLY A 90 14.42 -15.62 0.32
N HIS A 91 14.51 -14.30 0.45
CA HIS A 91 13.83 -13.57 1.51
C HIS A 91 12.44 -13.07 1.10
N VAL A 92 11.56 -12.92 2.08
CA VAL A 92 10.24 -12.30 1.88
C VAL A 92 10.40 -10.80 1.61
N GLY A 93 9.93 -10.38 0.45
CA GLY A 93 9.87 -9.01 -0.04
C GLY A 93 8.55 -8.32 0.27
N SER A 94 8.43 -7.10 -0.23
CA SER A 94 7.39 -6.12 0.09
C SER A 94 6.74 -5.56 -1.18
N ILE A 95 5.87 -4.56 -1.02
CA ILE A 95 5.29 -3.82 -2.15
C ILE A 95 6.37 -3.16 -3.04
N ILE A 96 7.55 -2.88 -2.48
CA ILE A 96 8.70 -2.33 -3.23
C ILE A 96 9.14 -3.33 -4.29
N ASP A 97 9.18 -4.63 -3.96
CA ASP A 97 9.61 -5.68 -4.89
C ASP A 97 8.58 -5.91 -6.00
N ILE A 98 7.28 -5.78 -5.68
CA ILE A 98 6.21 -5.75 -6.69
C ILE A 98 6.40 -4.55 -7.62
N GLY A 99 6.53 -3.34 -7.08
CA GLY A 99 6.72 -2.12 -7.88
C GLY A 99 7.99 -2.16 -8.73
N ALA A 100 9.07 -2.73 -8.22
CA ALA A 100 10.32 -2.90 -8.96
C ALA A 100 10.16 -3.89 -10.12
N ALA A 101 9.42 -4.99 -9.92
CA ALA A 101 9.07 -5.90 -11.00
C ALA A 101 8.18 -5.24 -12.07
N GLU A 102 7.24 -4.36 -11.68
CA GLU A 102 6.43 -3.56 -12.60
C GLU A 102 7.29 -2.54 -13.39
N VAL A 103 8.24 -1.87 -12.73
CA VAL A 103 9.21 -0.98 -13.39
C VAL A 103 10.03 -1.76 -14.42
N GLN A 104 10.47 -2.97 -14.08
CA GLN A 104 11.18 -3.84 -15.03
C GLN A 104 10.30 -4.15 -16.27
N ALA A 105 9.03 -4.49 -16.06
CA ALA A 105 8.07 -4.75 -17.14
C ALA A 105 7.91 -3.53 -18.07
N ILE A 106 7.78 -2.33 -17.51
CA ILE A 106 7.51 -1.11 -18.27
C ILE A 106 8.78 -0.60 -18.96
N TYR A 107 9.89 -0.54 -18.23
CA TYR A 107 11.10 0.11 -18.71
C TYR A 107 11.98 -0.81 -19.53
N LEU A 108 12.18 -2.07 -19.12
CA LEU A 108 13.06 -3.00 -19.82
C LEU A 108 12.32 -3.77 -20.92
N GLU A 109 11.15 -4.31 -20.59
CA GLU A 109 10.36 -5.12 -21.54
C GLU A 109 9.38 -4.29 -22.39
N ARG A 110 9.26 -2.99 -22.12
CA ARG A 110 8.43 -2.04 -22.87
C ARG A 110 6.94 -2.39 -22.90
N LEU A 111 6.44 -3.12 -21.89
CA LEU A 111 5.02 -3.38 -21.73
C LEU A 111 4.25 -2.09 -21.41
N ARG A 112 2.99 -2.02 -21.87
CA ARG A 112 2.14 -0.83 -21.78
C ARG A 112 0.77 -1.09 -21.18
N ASP A 113 0.24 -2.31 -21.32
CA ASP A 113 -1.04 -2.68 -20.72
C ASP A 113 -0.85 -3.10 -19.25
N PRO A 114 -1.63 -2.54 -18.30
CA PRO A 114 -1.53 -2.89 -16.88
C PRO A 114 -1.70 -4.38 -16.58
N ALA A 115 -2.54 -5.11 -17.32
CA ALA A 115 -2.73 -6.55 -17.09
C ALA A 115 -1.49 -7.34 -17.52
N ASP A 116 -0.92 -7.02 -18.68
CA ASP A 116 0.33 -7.64 -19.16
C ASP A 116 1.50 -7.35 -18.20
N ILE A 117 1.57 -6.11 -17.69
CA ILE A 117 2.56 -5.71 -16.68
C ILE A 117 2.37 -6.53 -15.39
N ALA A 118 1.12 -6.74 -14.95
CA ALA A 118 0.84 -7.53 -13.75
C ALA A 118 1.29 -8.99 -13.92
N GLU A 119 0.97 -9.62 -15.06
CA GLU A 119 1.40 -11.00 -15.34
C GLU A 119 2.93 -11.11 -15.40
N PHE A 120 3.61 -10.17 -16.07
CA PHE A 120 5.07 -10.17 -16.11
C PHE A 120 5.68 -9.97 -14.72
N ALA A 121 5.20 -8.98 -13.97
CA ALA A 121 5.73 -8.66 -12.65
C ALA A 121 5.59 -9.85 -11.70
N LYS A 122 4.43 -10.53 -11.73
CA LYS A 122 4.18 -11.77 -10.98
C LYS A 122 5.26 -12.82 -11.23
N LEU A 123 5.67 -13.04 -12.48
CA LEU A 123 6.73 -14.01 -12.82
C LEU A 123 8.10 -13.65 -12.22
N LYS A 124 8.33 -12.39 -11.85
CA LYS A 124 9.61 -11.93 -11.29
C LYS A 124 9.67 -12.01 -9.78
N PHE A 125 8.59 -11.61 -9.09
CA PHE A 125 8.60 -11.57 -7.63
C PHE A 125 7.99 -12.81 -6.98
N LEU A 126 7.15 -13.60 -7.67
CA LEU A 126 6.44 -14.70 -7.03
C LEU A 126 7.38 -15.89 -6.83
N ALA A 127 7.59 -16.27 -5.58
CA ALA A 127 8.31 -17.47 -5.20
C ALA A 127 7.43 -18.41 -4.37
N PHE A 128 7.86 -19.66 -4.27
CA PHE A 128 7.17 -20.72 -3.54
C PHE A 128 8.16 -21.41 -2.59
N ASP A 129 7.71 -21.71 -1.38
CA ASP A 129 8.44 -22.56 -0.43
C ASP A 129 7.45 -23.22 0.55
N THR A 130 7.98 -23.99 1.50
CA THR A 130 7.24 -24.47 2.66
C THR A 130 7.03 -23.35 3.67
N GLY A 131 5.90 -23.38 4.36
CA GLY A 131 5.64 -22.45 5.44
C GLY A 131 6.70 -22.52 6.55
N ARG A 132 7.23 -23.72 6.85
CA ARG A 132 8.32 -23.90 7.82
C ARG A 132 9.55 -23.08 7.46
N ARG A 133 10.02 -23.14 6.21
CA ARG A 133 11.19 -22.37 5.75
C ARG A 133 10.92 -20.86 5.74
N LEU A 134 9.70 -20.46 5.38
CA LEU A 134 9.31 -19.05 5.38
C LEU A 134 9.30 -18.47 6.81
N VAL A 135 8.72 -19.19 7.78
CA VAL A 135 8.66 -18.75 9.19
C VAL A 135 10.06 -18.73 9.83
N ALA A 136 10.92 -19.69 9.51
CA ALA A 136 12.29 -19.78 10.04
C ALA A 136 13.14 -18.52 9.76
N GLN A 137 12.81 -17.75 8.71
CA GLN A 137 13.49 -16.47 8.42
C GLN A 137 13.31 -15.42 9.51
N PHE A 138 12.24 -15.54 10.31
CA PHE A 138 11.85 -14.54 11.29
C PHE A 138 12.16 -14.95 12.74
N GLU A 139 12.21 -16.25 13.06
CA GLU A 139 12.30 -16.76 14.44
C GLU A 139 13.39 -16.11 15.29
N GLY A 140 14.59 -15.88 14.71
CA GLY A 140 15.72 -15.26 15.42
C GLY A 140 15.72 -13.73 15.46
N VAL A 141 14.80 -13.07 14.74
CA VAL A 141 14.75 -11.60 14.60
C VAL A 141 13.38 -11.02 14.96
N LEU A 142 12.46 -11.84 15.47
CA LEU A 142 11.10 -11.43 15.82
C LEU A 142 11.07 -10.25 16.81
N PRO A 143 11.86 -10.21 17.90
CA PRO A 143 11.86 -9.08 18.83
C PRO A 143 12.25 -7.76 18.17
N GLU A 144 13.34 -7.76 17.38
CA GLU A 144 13.84 -6.59 16.67
C GLU A 144 12.84 -6.15 15.59
N LEU A 145 12.27 -7.11 14.86
CA LEU A 145 11.27 -6.88 13.85
C LEU A 145 10.01 -6.23 14.46
N LYS A 146 9.55 -6.70 15.63
CA LYS A 146 8.40 -6.09 16.32
C LYS A 146 8.64 -4.62 16.66
N ILE A 147 9.84 -4.28 17.14
CA ILE A 147 10.21 -2.88 17.44
C ILE A 147 10.14 -2.03 16.17
N ARG A 148 10.78 -2.48 15.09
CA ARG A 148 10.79 -1.76 13.81
C ARG A 148 9.38 -1.60 13.22
N LEU A 149 8.57 -2.66 13.26
CA LEU A 149 7.18 -2.62 12.78
C LEU A 149 6.31 -1.69 13.63
N ALA A 150 6.55 -1.60 14.93
CA ALA A 150 5.84 -0.64 15.80
C ALA A 150 6.19 0.82 15.43
N GLU A 151 7.47 1.11 15.19
CA GLU A 151 7.92 2.43 14.71
C GLU A 151 7.30 2.78 13.35
N MET A 152 7.30 1.84 12.41
CA MET A 152 6.69 2.01 11.08
C MET A 152 5.19 2.27 11.20
N ARG A 153 4.46 1.48 12.00
CA ARG A 153 3.02 1.68 12.22
C ARG A 153 2.69 3.03 12.84
N GLN A 154 3.53 3.54 13.75
CA GLN A 154 3.31 4.87 14.33
C GLN A 154 3.42 5.95 13.25
N ARG A 155 4.41 5.84 12.36
CA ARG A 155 4.56 6.73 11.19
C ARG A 155 3.40 6.58 10.22
N ASP A 156 3.00 5.35 9.89
CA ASP A 156 1.91 5.07 8.96
C ASP A 156 0.57 5.62 9.47
N ARG A 157 0.30 5.55 10.78
CA ARG A 157 -0.87 6.20 11.40
C ARG A 157 -0.84 7.71 11.28
N ALA A 158 0.33 8.32 11.49
CA ALA A 158 0.49 9.76 11.33
C ALA A 158 0.32 10.20 9.86
N VAL A 159 0.75 9.38 8.90
CA VAL A 159 0.52 9.63 7.48
C VAL A 159 -0.95 9.41 7.10
N SER A 160 -1.58 8.34 7.61
CA SER A 160 -3.00 8.04 7.35
C SER A 160 -3.93 9.15 7.85
N SER A 161 -3.63 9.74 9.02
CA SER A 161 -4.42 10.86 9.55
C SER A 161 -4.36 12.11 8.68
N LEU A 162 -3.32 12.26 7.84
CA LEU A 162 -3.16 13.37 6.90
C LEU A 162 -3.94 13.17 5.59
N VAL A 163 -4.41 11.95 5.27
CA VAL A 163 -5.11 11.63 4.01
C VAL A 163 -6.33 12.53 3.79
N HIS A 164 -7.06 12.87 4.86
CA HIS A 164 -8.28 13.68 4.78
C HIS A 164 -8.03 15.19 4.80
N VAL A 165 -6.80 15.61 5.10
CA VAL A 165 -6.49 17.01 5.31
C VAL A 165 -6.34 17.72 3.97
N ASP A 166 -7.19 18.73 3.74
CA ASP A 166 -7.07 19.65 2.59
C ASP A 166 -6.92 21.09 3.09
N VAL A 167 -5.73 21.38 3.64
CA VAL A 167 -5.43 22.62 4.38
C VAL A 167 -5.79 23.90 3.59
N PHE A 168 -5.65 23.84 2.26
CA PHE A 168 -5.86 24.98 1.38
C PHE A 168 -7.14 24.87 0.53
N LYS A 169 -7.88 23.75 0.59
CA LYS A 169 -9.08 23.48 -0.22
C LYS A 169 -8.87 23.74 -1.71
N ASN A 170 -7.63 23.56 -2.18
CA ASN A 170 -7.20 23.89 -3.54
C ASN A 170 -6.81 22.65 -4.36
N ARG A 171 -7.05 21.44 -3.83
CA ARG A 171 -6.61 20.19 -4.46
C ARG A 171 -7.05 20.02 -5.91
N HIS A 172 -8.28 20.44 -6.23
CA HIS A 172 -8.88 20.35 -7.57
C HIS A 172 -8.65 21.62 -8.40
N GLN A 173 -8.04 22.64 -7.81
CA GLN A 173 -7.64 23.83 -8.57
C GLN A 173 -6.46 23.47 -9.47
N SER A 174 -6.42 24.09 -10.65
CA SER A 174 -5.27 23.96 -11.53
C SER A 174 -4.03 24.60 -10.89
N LEU A 175 -2.84 24.08 -11.23
CA LEU A 175 -1.58 24.68 -10.83
C LEU A 175 -1.49 26.16 -11.23
N ARG A 176 -2.01 26.52 -12.42
CA ARG A 176 -2.10 27.90 -12.89
C ARG A 176 -2.79 28.81 -11.86
N LYS A 177 -3.95 28.41 -11.37
CA LYS A 177 -4.73 29.18 -10.39
C LYS A 177 -4.01 29.19 -9.03
N ALA A 178 -3.52 28.04 -8.58
CA ALA A 178 -2.80 27.95 -7.32
C ALA A 178 -1.55 28.85 -7.29
N PHE A 179 -0.82 28.98 -8.39
CA PHE A 179 0.39 29.80 -8.46
C PHE A 179 0.11 31.30 -8.51
N GLN A 180 -1.06 31.74 -8.99
CA GLN A 180 -1.48 33.13 -8.89
C GLN A 180 -1.65 33.54 -7.42
N ASP A 181 -2.16 32.63 -6.58
CA ASP A 181 -2.34 32.86 -5.15
C ASP A 181 -1.01 32.75 -4.36
N VAL A 182 -0.02 31.99 -4.87
CA VAL A 182 1.31 31.80 -4.26
C VAL A 182 2.18 33.07 -4.28
N VAL A 183 1.85 34.08 -5.09
CA VAL A 183 2.56 35.38 -5.10
C VAL A 183 2.53 36.05 -3.70
N GLY A 184 1.53 35.74 -2.86
CA GLY A 184 1.47 36.19 -1.46
C GLY A 184 2.45 35.50 -0.50
N PHE A 185 2.85 34.24 -0.77
CA PHE A 185 3.71 33.44 0.12
C PHE A 185 5.17 33.94 0.20
N ARG A 186 5.62 34.72 -0.79
CA ARG A 186 7.00 35.21 -0.85
C ARG A 186 7.33 36.30 0.18
N LYS A 187 6.33 36.88 0.86
CA LYS A 187 6.53 38.07 1.72
C LYS A 187 6.80 37.76 3.19
N ASP A 188 6.23 36.70 3.77
CA ASP A 188 6.49 36.29 5.16
C ASP A 188 6.31 34.78 5.38
N THR A 189 7.42 34.06 5.24
CA THR A 189 7.46 32.58 5.40
C THR A 189 7.14 32.10 6.81
N ILE A 190 7.33 32.93 7.84
CA ILE A 190 7.07 32.56 9.24
C ILE A 190 5.58 32.67 9.52
N ALA A 191 4.95 33.78 9.11
CA ALA A 191 3.51 33.94 9.20
C ALA A 191 2.78 32.86 8.38
N ALA A 192 3.23 32.59 7.15
CA ALA A 192 2.64 31.58 6.29
C ALA A 192 2.74 30.15 6.86
N ALA A 193 3.91 29.77 7.40
CA ALA A 193 4.07 28.47 8.05
C ALA A 193 3.21 28.33 9.31
N SER A 194 3.05 29.41 10.07
CA SER A 194 2.23 29.43 11.29
C SER A 194 0.73 29.35 10.96
N GLU A 195 0.29 30.05 9.92
CA GLU A 195 -1.08 29.95 9.41
C GLU A 195 -1.37 28.55 8.87
N PHE A 196 -0.43 27.96 8.13
CA PHE A 196 -0.51 26.58 7.66
C PHE A 196 -0.63 25.59 8.82
N ALA A 197 0.21 25.72 9.85
CA ALA A 197 0.15 24.88 11.05
C ALA A 197 -1.23 24.98 11.74
N ARG A 198 -1.78 26.19 11.86
CA ARG A 198 -3.09 26.41 12.49
C ARG A 198 -4.22 25.77 11.69
N LYS A 199 -4.23 25.94 10.37
CA LYS A 199 -5.23 25.31 9.48
C LYS A 199 -5.11 23.78 9.50
N LEU A 200 -3.88 23.26 9.45
CA LEU A 200 -3.59 21.83 9.55
C LEU A 200 -4.06 21.24 10.89
N ALA A 201 -3.84 21.93 12.02
CA ALA A 201 -4.31 21.50 13.33
C ALA A 201 -5.85 21.43 13.39
N SER A 202 -6.53 22.41 12.80
CA SER A 202 -8.00 22.44 12.72
C SER A 202 -8.55 21.27 11.90
N GLU A 203 -7.98 21.01 10.73
CA GLU A 203 -8.38 19.91 9.85
C GLU A 203 -8.09 18.55 10.49
N LEU A 204 -6.92 18.38 11.12
CA LEU A 204 -6.60 17.18 11.90
C LEU A 204 -7.56 16.97 13.07
N GLY A 205 -7.91 18.03 13.80
CA GLY A 205 -8.90 17.94 14.89
C GLY A 205 -10.28 17.50 14.43
N ALA A 206 -10.68 17.85 13.21
CA ALA A 206 -11.97 17.48 12.63
C ALA A 206 -11.99 16.07 12.02
N HIS A 207 -10.88 15.63 11.41
CA HIS A 207 -10.87 14.47 10.52
C HIS A 207 -9.90 13.34 10.88
N ALA A 208 -8.91 13.59 11.75
CA ALA A 208 -7.94 12.57 12.14
C ALA A 208 -8.56 11.49 13.03
N ASP A 209 -7.92 10.32 13.03
CA ASP A 209 -8.19 9.29 14.04
C ASP A 209 -7.90 9.86 15.45
N LYS A 210 -8.84 9.70 16.38
CA LYS A 210 -8.68 10.14 17.78
C LYS A 210 -7.44 9.57 18.46
N LYS A 211 -6.90 8.46 17.94
CA LYS A 211 -5.68 7.81 18.43
C LYS A 211 -4.39 8.36 17.83
N ALA A 212 -4.45 9.31 16.88
CA ALA A 212 -3.27 9.85 16.20
C ALA A 212 -2.38 10.74 17.10
N GLY A 213 -2.82 11.10 18.31
CA GLY A 213 -2.11 11.99 19.23
C GLY A 213 -2.68 13.42 19.22
N ASP A 214 -1.94 14.40 19.74
CA ASP A 214 -2.36 15.81 19.77
C ASP A 214 -2.29 16.43 18.36
N PRO A 215 -3.42 16.81 17.74
CA PRO A 215 -3.46 17.45 16.42
C PRO A 215 -2.62 18.72 16.32
N SER A 216 -2.56 19.51 17.40
CA SER A 216 -1.81 20.77 17.44
C SER A 216 -0.30 20.53 17.48
N ARG A 217 0.13 19.46 18.13
CA ARG A 217 1.54 19.04 18.12
C ARG A 217 1.94 18.53 16.74
N LEU A 218 1.18 17.59 16.16
CA LEU A 218 1.45 17.04 14.83
C LEU A 218 1.52 18.11 13.75
N ALA A 219 0.57 19.06 13.76
CA ALA A 219 0.54 20.14 12.79
C ALA A 219 1.74 21.08 12.92
N ARG A 220 2.20 21.36 14.15
CA ARG A 220 3.39 22.18 14.40
C ARG A 220 4.67 21.47 13.94
N GLU A 221 4.84 20.20 14.29
CA GLU A 221 5.99 19.39 13.84
C GLU A 221 6.04 19.35 12.31
N PHE A 222 4.91 19.04 11.65
CA PHE A 222 4.82 19.02 10.20
C PHE A 222 5.10 20.40 9.57
N ALA A 223 4.55 21.48 10.12
CA ALA A 223 4.81 22.83 9.61
C ALA A 223 6.28 23.24 9.79
N GLN A 224 6.92 22.86 10.90
CA GLN A 224 8.35 23.09 11.14
C GLN A 224 9.20 22.36 10.09
N ASP A 225 8.88 21.10 9.79
CA ASP A 225 9.55 20.33 8.73
C ASP A 225 9.36 20.94 7.33
N MET A 226 8.23 21.63 7.10
CA MET A 226 7.93 22.33 5.86
C MET A 226 8.59 23.73 5.79
N ARG A 227 9.02 24.35 6.90
CA ARG A 227 9.59 25.72 6.92
C ARG A 227 10.81 25.88 6.01
N PRO A 228 11.82 24.99 6.02
CA PRO A 228 12.94 25.09 5.08
C PRO A 228 12.47 25.06 3.62
N ARG A 229 11.40 24.33 3.33
CA ARG A 229 10.83 24.20 1.98
C ARG A 229 10.13 25.49 1.55
N PHE A 230 9.33 26.10 2.44
CA PHE A 230 8.74 27.42 2.19
C PHE A 230 9.80 28.51 2.03
N ALA A 231 10.84 28.49 2.85
CA ALA A 231 11.96 29.44 2.75
C ALA A 231 12.72 29.31 1.42
N LYS A 232 12.97 28.08 0.96
CA LYS A 232 13.59 27.83 -0.36
C LYS A 232 12.71 28.36 -1.50
N LEU A 233 11.39 28.14 -1.44
CA LEU A 233 10.46 28.65 -2.45
C LEU A 233 10.39 30.18 -2.47
N ALA A 234 10.37 30.83 -1.30
CA ALA A 234 10.29 32.28 -1.18
C ALA A 234 11.55 32.99 -1.68
N ARG A 235 12.72 32.36 -1.53
CA ARG A 235 14.03 32.90 -1.96
C ARG A 235 14.41 32.53 -3.40
N SER A 236 13.61 31.69 -4.08
CA SER A 236 13.95 31.25 -5.42
C SER A 236 13.70 32.35 -6.46
N GLU A 237 14.73 32.67 -7.23
CA GLU A 237 14.64 33.53 -8.42
C GLU A 237 14.02 32.80 -9.61
N GLN A 238 13.93 31.46 -9.55
CA GLN A 238 13.27 30.66 -10.59
C GLN A 238 11.74 30.79 -10.51
N PRO A 239 11.04 30.53 -11.63
CA PRO A 239 9.60 30.28 -11.64
C PRO A 239 9.18 29.28 -10.54
N VAL A 240 8.04 29.55 -9.90
CA VAL A 240 7.49 28.72 -8.82
C VAL A 240 7.39 27.25 -9.24
N LEU A 241 6.92 27.01 -10.46
CA LEU A 241 6.77 25.66 -11.01
C LEU A 241 8.11 24.92 -11.08
N GLU A 242 9.16 25.54 -11.63
CA GLU A 242 10.48 24.93 -11.75
C GLU A 242 11.09 24.63 -10.37
N THR A 243 10.90 25.55 -9.42
CA THR A 243 11.37 25.36 -8.04
C THR A 243 10.69 24.17 -7.37
N LEU A 244 9.37 24.01 -7.57
CA LEU A 244 8.61 22.88 -7.04
C LEU A 244 8.99 21.58 -7.75
N CYS A 245 9.11 21.58 -9.07
CA CYS A 245 9.56 20.43 -9.85
C CYS A 245 10.93 19.95 -9.39
N ALA A 246 11.90 20.86 -9.26
CA ALA A 246 13.24 20.54 -8.75
C ALA A 246 13.21 20.00 -7.31
N HIS A 247 12.29 20.46 -6.47
CA HIS A 247 12.16 19.99 -5.09
C HIS A 247 11.59 18.56 -5.01
N TYR A 248 10.51 18.29 -5.73
CA TYR A 248 9.88 16.97 -5.79
C TYR A 248 10.58 16.02 -6.77
N ASN A 249 11.64 16.50 -7.43
CA ASN A 249 12.41 15.79 -8.44
C ASN A 249 11.59 15.40 -9.68
N VAL A 250 10.48 16.08 -9.91
CA VAL A 250 9.56 15.86 -11.03
C VAL A 250 10.10 16.54 -12.28
N ASP A 251 10.02 15.86 -13.43
CA ASP A 251 10.35 16.46 -14.71
C ASP A 251 9.30 17.51 -15.09
N VAL A 252 9.72 18.77 -15.24
CA VAL A 252 8.83 19.89 -15.61
C VAL A 252 8.10 19.64 -16.93
N ARG A 253 8.67 18.85 -17.85
CA ARG A 253 8.05 18.49 -19.13
C ARG A 253 6.82 17.60 -18.97
N ALA A 254 6.73 16.87 -17.86
CA ALA A 254 5.58 16.04 -17.54
C ALA A 254 4.46 16.83 -16.83
N VAL A 255 4.68 18.11 -16.51
CA VAL A 255 3.75 18.93 -15.73
C VAL A 255 2.99 19.89 -16.65
N SER A 256 1.66 19.84 -16.58
CA SER A 256 0.77 20.83 -17.22
C SER A 256 0.25 21.81 -16.18
N LEU A 257 0.24 23.10 -16.50
CA LEU A 257 -0.35 24.13 -15.63
C LEU A 257 -1.86 23.95 -15.41
N ASP A 258 -2.53 23.19 -16.28
CA ASP A 258 -3.96 22.91 -16.17
C ASP A 258 -4.24 21.66 -15.33
N MET A 259 -3.21 20.91 -14.93
CA MET A 259 -3.36 19.78 -14.01
C MET A 259 -3.68 20.24 -12.59
N SER A 260 -4.31 19.36 -11.81
CA SER A 260 -4.67 19.68 -10.44
C SER A 260 -3.46 19.70 -9.50
N VAL A 261 -3.54 20.46 -8.40
CA VAL A 261 -2.53 20.42 -7.33
C VAL A 261 -2.37 18.99 -6.77
N GLU A 262 -3.48 18.25 -6.67
CA GLU A 262 -3.47 16.85 -6.22
C GLU A 262 -2.66 15.94 -7.15
N ASP A 263 -2.88 16.05 -8.47
CA ASP A 263 -2.15 15.25 -9.45
C ASP A 263 -0.64 15.55 -9.39
N PHE A 264 -0.26 16.82 -9.23
CA PHE A 264 1.15 17.20 -9.10
C PHE A 264 1.79 16.64 -7.82
N CYS A 265 1.09 16.71 -6.69
CA CYS A 265 1.56 16.08 -5.44
C CYS A 265 1.73 14.56 -5.62
N TRP A 266 0.79 13.89 -6.29
CA TRP A 266 0.89 12.47 -6.60
C TRP A 266 2.08 12.13 -7.49
N MET A 267 2.41 12.97 -8.47
CA MET A 267 3.63 12.81 -9.27
C MET A 267 4.88 12.92 -8.40
N GLY A 268 4.91 13.86 -7.45
CA GLY A 268 6.04 13.98 -6.51
C GLY A 268 6.21 12.73 -5.63
N VAL A 269 5.11 12.17 -5.10
CA VAL A 269 5.15 10.91 -4.33
C VAL A 269 5.59 9.75 -5.22
N PHE A 270 5.06 9.67 -6.44
CA PHE A 270 5.45 8.64 -7.40
C PHE A 270 6.92 8.70 -7.75
N GLN A 271 7.46 9.88 -8.05
CA GLN A 271 8.86 10.05 -8.41
C GLN A 271 9.82 9.59 -7.32
N ARG A 272 9.49 9.87 -6.05
CA ARG A 272 10.27 9.37 -4.89
C ARG A 272 10.18 7.86 -4.75
N GLN A 273 9.01 7.28 -5.01
CA GLN A 273 8.86 5.84 -5.02
C GLN A 273 9.66 5.22 -6.17
N LEU A 274 9.57 5.77 -7.38
CA LEU A 274 10.33 5.34 -8.54
C LEU A 274 11.85 5.33 -8.29
N GLU A 275 12.38 6.33 -7.58
CA GLU A 275 13.79 6.34 -7.14
C GLU A 275 14.16 5.09 -6.32
N ILE A 276 13.32 4.72 -5.34
CA ILE A 276 13.52 3.53 -4.50
C ILE A 276 13.42 2.25 -5.35
N LEU A 277 12.47 2.19 -6.29
CA LEU A 277 12.29 1.03 -7.16
C LEU A 277 13.48 0.84 -8.12
N VAL A 278 13.99 1.93 -8.70
CA VAL A 278 15.17 1.95 -9.56
C VAL A 278 16.42 1.51 -8.80
N GLU A 279 16.60 1.98 -7.57
CA GLU A 279 17.69 1.54 -6.69
C GLU A 279 17.57 0.05 -6.36
N THR A 280 16.36 -0.43 -6.09
CA THR A 280 16.09 -1.85 -5.80
C THR A 280 16.47 -2.76 -6.97
N LEU A 281 16.27 -2.28 -8.21
CA LEU A 281 16.68 -2.98 -9.43
C LEU A 281 18.18 -2.85 -9.75
N GLY A 282 18.93 -2.02 -9.03
CA GLY A 282 20.33 -1.75 -9.31
C GLY A 282 20.57 -1.05 -10.65
N LEU A 283 19.59 -0.31 -11.16
CA LEU A 283 19.72 0.40 -12.43
C LEU A 283 20.64 1.62 -12.27
N PRO A 284 21.62 1.83 -13.16
CA PRO A 284 22.55 2.97 -13.08
C PRO A 284 21.95 4.27 -13.62
N VAL A 285 20.67 4.25 -13.99
CA VAL A 285 19.97 5.37 -14.63
C VAL A 285 18.87 5.88 -13.73
N ARG A 286 18.64 7.18 -13.78
CA ARG A 286 17.49 7.79 -13.14
C ARG A 286 16.29 7.75 -14.09
N LEU A 287 15.17 7.26 -13.60
CA LEU A 287 13.90 7.23 -14.34
C LEU A 287 12.95 8.33 -13.86
N THR A 288 12.05 8.71 -14.76
CA THR A 288 10.99 9.70 -14.53
C THR A 288 9.62 9.15 -14.93
N GLU A 289 8.54 9.91 -14.64
CA GLU A 289 7.17 9.61 -15.12
C GLU A 289 7.08 9.43 -16.65
N HIS A 290 8.00 10.01 -17.42
CA HIS A 290 8.06 9.81 -18.87
C HIS A 290 8.57 8.40 -19.24
N ASP A 291 9.50 7.87 -18.46
CA ASP A 291 10.08 6.54 -18.70
C ASP A 291 9.17 5.43 -18.19
N VAL A 292 8.58 5.67 -17.02
CA VAL A 292 7.66 4.76 -16.33
C VAL A 292 6.48 5.56 -15.83
N SER A 293 5.36 5.49 -16.54
CA SER A 293 4.16 6.20 -16.09
C SER A 293 3.50 5.47 -14.91
N SER A 294 3.21 6.23 -13.87
CA SER A 294 2.36 5.85 -12.73
C SER A 294 0.99 5.29 -13.14
N ARG A 295 0.51 5.62 -14.35
CA ARG A 295 -0.77 5.14 -14.91
C ARG A 295 -0.70 3.72 -15.47
N MET A 296 0.49 3.15 -15.60
CA MET A 296 0.71 1.79 -16.11
C MET A 296 0.97 0.78 -14.99
N MET A 297 1.44 1.22 -13.83
CA MET A 297 1.85 0.36 -12.71
C MET A 297 0.64 -0.15 -11.90
N PRO A 298 0.29 -1.44 -11.96
CA PRO A 298 -0.91 -1.99 -11.31
C PRO A 298 -1.00 -1.68 -9.81
N SER A 299 0.08 -1.92 -9.07
CA SER A 299 0.15 -1.66 -7.63
C SER A 299 -0.07 -0.18 -7.31
N TRP A 300 0.47 0.72 -8.15
CA TRP A 300 0.29 2.16 -7.99
C TRP A 300 -1.15 2.58 -8.28
N ILE A 301 -1.73 2.08 -9.36
CA ILE A 301 -3.13 2.35 -9.75
C ILE A 301 -4.06 1.97 -8.59
N VAL A 302 -3.93 0.76 -8.04
CA VAL A 302 -4.75 0.31 -6.90
C VAL A 302 -4.63 1.26 -5.71
N ARG A 303 -3.41 1.57 -5.29
CA ARG A 303 -3.14 2.45 -4.14
C ARG A 303 -3.73 3.85 -4.33
N ARG A 304 -3.52 4.44 -5.51
CA ARG A 304 -4.02 5.78 -5.85
C ARG A 304 -5.55 5.81 -5.82
N GLU A 305 -6.18 4.82 -6.42
CA GLU A 305 -7.64 4.76 -6.50
C GLU A 305 -8.28 4.51 -5.12
N ILE A 306 -7.69 3.64 -4.28
CA ILE A 306 -8.15 3.47 -2.90
C ILE A 306 -7.99 4.78 -2.11
N PHE A 307 -6.87 5.49 -2.24
CA PHE A 307 -6.69 6.79 -1.60
C PHE A 307 -7.79 7.78 -2.01
N HIS A 308 -8.12 7.88 -3.30
CA HIS A 308 -9.20 8.75 -3.76
C HIS A 308 -10.57 8.36 -3.16
N ALA A 309 -10.84 7.06 -3.00
CA ALA A 309 -12.06 6.59 -2.34
C ALA A 309 -12.06 6.92 -0.83
N ARG A 310 -10.94 6.73 -0.14
CA ARG A 310 -10.78 7.05 1.29
C ARG A 310 -10.98 8.53 1.57
N ARG A 311 -10.44 9.42 0.75
CA ARG A 311 -10.66 10.87 0.91
C ARG A 311 -12.12 11.28 0.83
N ALA A 312 -12.95 10.53 0.09
CA ALA A 312 -14.38 10.76 0.04
C ALA A 312 -15.12 10.25 1.28
N ALA A 313 -14.47 9.43 2.13
CA ALA A 313 -15.03 8.97 3.39
C ALA A 313 -14.93 10.02 4.49
N THR A 314 -15.83 9.92 5.48
CA THR A 314 -16.01 10.94 6.53
C THR A 314 -14.92 10.96 7.60
N ARG A 315 -14.12 9.88 7.75
CA ARG A 315 -13.05 9.77 8.77
C ARG A 315 -11.89 8.89 8.29
N ALA A 316 -10.68 9.25 8.73
CA ALA A 316 -9.46 8.45 8.60
C ALA A 316 -9.47 7.25 9.55
N ALA A 317 -8.84 6.12 9.19
CA ALA A 317 -8.47 5.11 10.17
C ALA A 317 -6.99 4.74 10.13
N GLY A 318 -6.45 4.37 11.28
CA GLY A 318 -5.02 4.07 11.43
C GLY A 318 -4.48 2.80 10.74
N SER A 319 -5.31 1.90 10.20
CA SER A 319 -4.85 0.67 9.49
C SER A 319 -4.65 0.84 7.98
N ASP A 320 -4.98 2.01 7.45
CA ASP A 320 -5.31 2.16 6.05
C ASP A 320 -4.10 1.89 5.10
N LEU A 321 -2.84 2.13 5.51
CA LEU A 321 -1.69 1.97 4.60
C LEU A 321 -1.34 0.51 4.29
N SER A 322 -1.42 -0.40 5.26
CA SER A 322 -1.12 -1.81 5.02
C SER A 322 -2.24 -2.51 4.25
N ASP A 323 -3.49 -2.07 4.49
CA ASP A 323 -4.67 -2.47 3.71
C ASP A 323 -4.50 -2.14 2.22
N ASP A 324 -3.83 -1.03 1.87
CA ASP A 324 -3.50 -0.68 0.47
C ASP A 324 -2.54 -1.68 -0.18
N TYR A 325 -1.55 -2.14 0.59
CA TYR A 325 -0.56 -3.09 0.08
C TYR A 325 -1.17 -4.47 -0.14
N LEU A 326 -2.04 -4.91 0.79
CA LEU A 326 -2.82 -6.13 0.59
C LEU A 326 -3.74 -6.00 -0.63
N ALA A 327 -4.44 -4.87 -0.76
CA ALA A 327 -5.33 -4.64 -1.90
C ALA A 327 -4.60 -4.68 -3.23
N ALA A 328 -3.35 -4.20 -3.31
CA ALA A 328 -2.53 -4.29 -4.51
C ALA A 328 -2.26 -5.75 -4.94
N LEU A 329 -2.29 -6.73 -4.03
CA LEU A 329 -2.20 -8.15 -4.38
C LEU A 329 -3.41 -8.64 -5.19
N ALA A 330 -4.53 -7.92 -5.23
CA ALA A 330 -5.66 -8.25 -6.10
C ALA A 330 -5.33 -8.19 -7.59
N CYS A 331 -4.21 -7.59 -7.99
CA CYS A 331 -3.70 -7.70 -9.36
C CYS A 331 -2.97 -9.03 -9.64
N TYR A 332 -2.61 -9.77 -8.59
CA TYR A 332 -1.60 -10.84 -8.66
C TYR A 332 -2.09 -12.19 -8.12
N ALA A 333 -2.96 -12.18 -7.11
CA ALA A 333 -3.62 -13.36 -6.57
C ALA A 333 -4.87 -13.70 -7.38
N ASP A 334 -5.27 -14.97 -7.40
CA ASP A 334 -6.51 -15.37 -8.05
C ASP A 334 -7.72 -14.93 -7.21
N LEU A 335 -7.58 -14.90 -5.87
CA LEU A 335 -8.51 -14.24 -4.94
C LEU A 335 -7.75 -13.41 -3.90
N THR A 336 -8.21 -12.19 -3.65
CA THR A 336 -7.77 -11.38 -2.50
C THR A 336 -8.92 -11.12 -1.54
N VAL A 337 -8.76 -11.57 -0.29
CA VAL A 337 -9.66 -11.26 0.81
C VAL A 337 -9.20 -9.97 1.47
N VAL A 338 -10.07 -8.96 1.46
CA VAL A 338 -9.81 -7.65 2.05
C VAL A 338 -10.86 -7.30 3.11
N ASP A 339 -10.57 -6.32 3.95
CA ASP A 339 -11.53 -5.83 4.93
C ASP A 339 -12.74 -5.15 4.26
N LYS A 340 -13.81 -4.96 5.05
CA LYS A 340 -15.08 -4.38 4.58
C LYS A 340 -14.93 -3.02 3.89
N ARG A 341 -14.03 -2.16 4.36
CA ARG A 341 -13.83 -0.80 3.85
C ARG A 341 -13.03 -0.84 2.57
N THR A 342 -11.93 -1.57 2.54
CA THR A 342 -11.10 -1.76 1.34
C THR A 342 -11.91 -2.37 0.20
N HIS A 343 -12.76 -3.36 0.48
CA HIS A 343 -13.71 -3.88 -0.50
C HIS A 343 -14.62 -2.78 -1.05
N ALA A 344 -15.23 -1.97 -0.19
CA ALA A 344 -16.13 -0.90 -0.63
C ALA A 344 -15.41 0.13 -1.51
N TYR A 345 -14.17 0.49 -1.16
CA TYR A 345 -13.34 1.38 -1.95
C TYR A 345 -13.03 0.82 -3.34
N LEU A 346 -12.57 -0.43 -3.42
CA LEU A 346 -12.29 -1.10 -4.69
C LEU A 346 -13.54 -1.20 -5.58
N THR A 347 -14.66 -1.64 -5.02
CA THR A 347 -15.95 -1.72 -5.74
C THR A 347 -16.38 -0.35 -6.27
N GLN A 348 -16.20 0.72 -5.50
CA GLN A 348 -16.57 2.07 -5.94
C GLN A 348 -15.69 2.55 -7.10
N ARG A 349 -14.40 2.21 -7.11
CA ARG A 349 -13.43 2.73 -8.08
C ARG A 349 -13.34 1.91 -9.37
N ILE A 350 -13.59 0.60 -9.33
CA ILE A 350 -13.49 -0.26 -10.52
C ILE A 350 -14.45 0.18 -11.65
N SER A 351 -15.60 0.76 -11.30
CA SER A 351 -16.55 1.31 -12.27
C SER A 351 -16.06 2.60 -12.94
N LYS A 352 -15.14 3.33 -12.29
CA LYS A 352 -14.69 4.68 -12.69
C LYS A 352 -13.28 4.72 -13.29
N CYS A 353 -12.48 3.68 -13.10
CA CYS A 353 -11.10 3.62 -13.58
C CYS A 353 -10.89 2.39 -14.47
N GLY A 354 -10.74 2.62 -15.79
CA GLY A 354 -10.50 1.57 -16.78
C GLY A 354 -9.24 0.74 -16.51
N PRO A 355 -8.06 1.39 -16.30
CA PRO A 355 -6.82 0.68 -15.95
C PRO A 355 -6.92 -0.17 -14.67
N LEU A 356 -7.66 0.29 -13.66
CA LEU A 356 -7.90 -0.51 -12.45
C LEU A 356 -8.72 -1.76 -12.78
N ARG A 357 -9.75 -1.62 -13.61
CA ARG A 357 -10.60 -2.75 -14.01
C ARG A 357 -9.85 -3.79 -14.83
N SER A 358 -8.90 -3.37 -15.67
CA SER A 358 -8.18 -4.31 -16.54
C SER A 358 -7.18 -5.19 -15.78
N CYS A 359 -6.59 -4.69 -14.69
CA CYS A 359 -5.59 -5.46 -13.94
C CYS A 359 -6.10 -6.12 -12.66
N LEU A 360 -7.28 -5.76 -12.15
CA LEU A 360 -7.84 -6.42 -10.96
C LEU A 360 -8.40 -7.80 -11.30
N ARG A 361 -8.06 -8.76 -10.45
CA ARG A 361 -8.66 -10.10 -10.39
C ARG A 361 -9.75 -10.13 -9.31
N GLN A 362 -10.15 -11.32 -8.86
CA GLN A 362 -11.22 -11.44 -7.88
C GLN A 362 -10.78 -10.92 -6.51
N PHE A 363 -11.62 -10.11 -5.88
CA PHE A 363 -11.47 -9.70 -4.49
C PHE A 363 -12.80 -9.81 -3.77
N THR A 364 -12.75 -10.16 -2.49
CA THR A 364 -13.93 -10.36 -1.65
C THR A 364 -13.67 -9.89 -0.22
N LYS A 365 -14.72 -9.87 0.59
CA LYS A 365 -14.63 -9.68 2.05
C LYS A 365 -15.30 -10.86 2.71
N VAL A 366 -14.76 -11.29 3.85
CA VAL A 366 -15.32 -12.40 4.62
C VAL A 366 -15.65 -11.95 6.03
N ARG A 367 -16.71 -12.52 6.61
CA ARG A 367 -17.12 -12.21 7.99
C ARG A 367 -16.47 -13.14 9.00
N ASN A 368 -16.32 -14.41 8.64
CA ASN A 368 -15.81 -15.48 9.48
C ASN A 368 -15.21 -16.60 8.61
N THR A 369 -14.71 -17.64 9.26
CA THR A 369 -14.05 -18.77 8.59
C THR A 369 -15.01 -19.58 7.72
N SER A 370 -16.28 -19.70 8.09
CA SER A 370 -17.30 -20.39 7.28
C SER A 370 -17.60 -19.68 5.96
N ASP A 371 -17.73 -18.35 6.00
CA ASP A 371 -17.88 -17.50 4.82
C ASP A 371 -16.64 -17.60 3.91
N LEU A 372 -15.44 -17.60 4.50
CA LEU A 372 -14.20 -17.83 3.76
C LEU A 372 -14.17 -19.21 3.08
N ALA A 373 -14.57 -20.27 3.77
CA ALA A 373 -14.60 -21.63 3.21
C ALA A 373 -15.57 -21.74 2.02
N GLN A 374 -16.71 -21.05 2.10
CA GLN A 374 -17.67 -20.98 1.00
C GLN A 374 -17.06 -20.28 -0.22
N GLN A 375 -16.50 -19.08 -0.05
CA GLN A 375 -15.86 -18.31 -1.13
C GLN A 375 -14.73 -19.10 -1.81
N LEU A 376 -13.93 -19.82 -1.02
CA LEU A 376 -12.84 -20.66 -1.52
C LEU A 376 -13.29 -21.96 -2.19
N SER A 377 -14.56 -22.34 -2.03
CA SER A 377 -15.15 -23.51 -2.70
C SER A 377 -15.82 -23.18 -4.02
N GLU A 378 -16.13 -21.91 -4.25
CA GLU A 378 -16.61 -21.42 -5.56
C GLU A 378 -15.45 -21.23 -6.56
N LEU A 379 -14.20 -21.25 -6.08
CA LEU A 379 -12.98 -21.00 -6.85
C LEU A 379 -12.21 -22.25 -7.31
N ALA A 380 -12.39 -23.37 -6.60
CA ALA A 380 -11.67 -24.64 -6.80
C ALA A 380 -12.63 -25.68 -7.33
#